data_AF-A0A7W1V3S2-F1
#
_entry.id   AF-A0A7W1V3S2-F1
#
_cell.length_a   1.000
_cell.length_b   1.000
_cell.length_c   1.000
_cell.angle_alpha   90.00
_cell.angle_beta   90.00
_cell.angle_gamma   90.00
#
_symmetry.space_group_name_H-M   'P 1'
#
loop_
_entity.id
_entity.type
_entity.pdbx_description
1 polymer ?
#
loop_
_entity_poly.entity_id
_entity_poly.type
_entity_poly.pdbx_seq_one_letter_code
_entity_poly.pdbx_strand_id
1 'polypeptide(L)'
;MAEEWHPAESTRTLSGPIRPSLAPAYVRQPSGAAAGRAMTLPSPRVSPKEGRDMYYQTFESYPVSGAQIRAAADDTRDRLASVRSVVTEVEGQHRTAVEAVEGELERTVANAPSEVVTRADVLNREAEYAVGCLELFAAAIDRFNFADGDAYPRSVSRLNDAWATAAGNGFGVSYDVVVSDATPAAYERTRADYVSLFAAARDETTNRLRQEYNESHGLVDDAATDISIMLHEGPVEANVQRLWAAGSLPFHAPLLFTDRDLTGTPTTPAVAASLETYLDAHPDEREDPLMQVLQSTVVEPMPSQEEIDDSLERLREAGLLDEDEEPDGYYLGWLTWSLRKGLDPSDIVERAEQEEVTMERFDPLRELDTITDPTGRMFFILEDDNGAKDVARLTELLHGGTPSVTDVRRSNNEWTYDGWGTKILGLNPPSDLERMRDSGAVVVATPEGTMLAAPGPDGSPFFVGGSGTTWMEMFVLNDSFDDPEDSLRIIIERGSRSRDPDGHPLAQLLLHERLHAAQWGRYGQFFKYRYIIESGTGGTEGYKCGNDHESDAVFDWGGYEECTEEW
;
A
#
# COMPACT_ATOMS: atom_id res chain seq x y z
N MET A 1 -14.67 -23.47 -56.14
CA MET A 1 -13.22 -23.74 -56.11
C MET A 1 -12.83 -23.54 -54.66
N ALA A 2 -12.78 -24.64 -53.93
CA ALA A 2 -12.42 -24.68 -52.51
C ALA A 2 -10.99 -25.22 -52.45
N GLU A 3 -10.08 -24.46 -51.88
CA GLU A 3 -8.76 -24.95 -51.48
C GLU A 3 -8.68 -24.82 -49.96
N GLU A 4 -8.58 -25.99 -49.33
CA GLU A 4 -8.37 -26.19 -47.89
C GLU A 4 -7.00 -25.68 -47.48
N TRP A 5 -6.96 -24.90 -46.41
CA TRP A 5 -5.74 -24.47 -45.74
C TRP A 5 -5.61 -25.25 -44.43
N HIS A 6 -4.60 -26.11 -44.32
CA HIS A 6 -4.23 -26.81 -43.09
C HIS A 6 -3.04 -26.10 -42.43
N PRO A 7 -3.09 -25.72 -41.14
CA PRO A 7 -1.92 -25.31 -40.42
C PRO A 7 -1.16 -26.53 -39.88
N ALA A 8 0.15 -26.58 -40.18
CA ALA A 8 1.06 -27.59 -39.68
C ALA A 8 1.51 -27.26 -38.25
N GLU A 9 1.29 -28.20 -37.33
CA GLU A 9 1.92 -28.20 -36.00
C GLU A 9 3.43 -28.41 -36.12
N SER A 10 4.21 -27.50 -35.56
CA SER A 10 5.66 -27.63 -35.38
C SER A 10 6.00 -27.44 -33.90
N THR A 11 5.88 -28.50 -33.12
CA THR A 11 6.46 -28.60 -31.78
C THR A 11 7.97 -28.82 -31.90
N ARG A 12 8.75 -27.74 -31.74
CA ARG A 12 10.21 -27.81 -31.56
C ARG A 12 10.52 -27.80 -30.07
N THR A 13 10.70 -28.98 -29.49
CA THR A 13 11.33 -29.17 -28.18
C THR A 13 12.83 -28.88 -28.27
N LEU A 14 13.29 -27.79 -27.64
CA LEU A 14 14.70 -27.54 -27.37
C LEU A 14 15.07 -28.13 -26.01
N SER A 15 15.55 -29.38 -26.01
CA SER A 15 16.22 -29.98 -24.85
C SER A 15 17.73 -29.97 -25.12
N GLY A 16 18.46 -29.10 -24.42
CA GLY A 16 19.92 -29.08 -24.39
C GLY A 16 20.41 -29.14 -22.94
N PRO A 17 21.34 -30.04 -22.56
CA PRO A 17 21.82 -30.15 -21.19
C PRO A 17 22.88 -29.09 -20.87
N ILE A 18 22.63 -28.29 -19.83
CA ILE A 18 23.62 -27.40 -19.22
C ILE A 18 24.49 -28.25 -18.27
N ARG A 19 25.80 -28.33 -18.53
CA ARG A 19 26.79 -28.94 -17.63
C ARG A 19 27.47 -27.85 -16.80
N PRO A 20 27.52 -27.95 -15.46
CA PRO A 20 28.45 -27.17 -14.66
C PRO A 20 29.80 -27.91 -14.52
N SER A 21 30.88 -27.22 -14.87
CA SER A 21 32.27 -27.62 -14.68
C SER A 21 32.75 -27.17 -13.29
N LEU A 22 33.02 -28.12 -12.39
CA LEU A 22 33.72 -27.88 -11.12
C LEU A 22 35.12 -28.46 -11.19
N ALA A 23 36.12 -27.63 -10.92
CA ALA A 23 37.44 -28.08 -10.47
C ALA A 23 38.08 -26.99 -9.61
N PRO A 24 38.46 -27.27 -8.34
CA PRO A 24 39.43 -26.46 -7.63
C PRO A 24 40.82 -27.11 -7.65
N ALA A 25 41.83 -26.28 -7.88
CA ALA A 25 43.24 -26.65 -7.88
C ALA A 25 43.76 -26.86 -6.45
N TYR A 26 44.42 -28.00 -6.24
CA TYR A 26 45.17 -28.35 -5.03
C TYR A 26 46.47 -27.51 -4.93
N VAL A 27 46.65 -26.77 -3.83
CA VAL A 27 47.93 -26.10 -3.51
C VAL A 27 48.64 -26.85 -2.37
N ARG A 28 49.89 -27.24 -2.65
CA ARG A 28 50.85 -27.92 -1.75
C ARG A 28 51.26 -27.05 -0.55
N GLN A 29 51.36 -27.67 0.62
CA GLN A 29 52.20 -27.18 1.73
C GLN A 29 53.67 -27.62 1.56
N PRO A 30 54.65 -26.85 2.07
CA PRO A 30 55.97 -27.36 2.39
C PRO A 30 56.16 -27.62 3.90
N SER A 31 56.84 -28.72 4.18
CA SER A 31 57.33 -29.19 5.47
C SER A 31 58.54 -28.38 5.97
N GLY A 32 58.66 -28.19 7.30
CA GLY A 32 59.87 -27.69 7.96
C GLY A 32 59.96 -28.09 9.44
N ALA A 33 61.07 -28.71 9.82
CA ALA A 33 61.42 -29.32 11.11
C ALA A 33 61.75 -28.28 12.22
N ALA A 34 61.30 -28.45 13.47
CA ALA A 34 61.94 -29.10 14.64
C ALA A 34 62.92 -28.21 15.48
N ALA A 35 62.59 -28.03 16.79
CA ALA A 35 63.44 -28.25 17.99
C ALA A 35 63.02 -27.39 19.21
N GLY A 36 63.03 -27.97 20.43
CA GLY A 36 63.21 -27.22 21.69
C GLY A 36 62.29 -27.55 22.89
N ARG A 37 62.75 -28.44 23.77
CA ARG A 37 62.22 -28.89 25.09
C ARG A 37 61.72 -27.80 26.07
N ALA A 38 60.63 -28.11 26.80
CA ALA A 38 60.55 -28.07 28.27
C ALA A 38 59.43 -29.02 28.77
N MET A 39 59.75 -29.90 29.70
CA MET A 39 58.82 -30.89 30.28
C MET A 39 57.94 -30.22 31.33
N THR A 40 56.68 -29.98 30.99
CA THR A 40 55.60 -29.69 31.94
C THR A 40 54.71 -30.93 31.98
N LEU A 41 54.35 -31.41 33.17
CA LEU A 41 53.43 -32.53 33.34
C LEU A 41 52.14 -32.25 32.54
N PRO A 42 51.65 -33.20 31.72
CA PRO A 42 50.48 -32.95 30.90
C PRO A 42 49.26 -32.81 31.83
N SER A 43 48.68 -31.61 31.89
CA SER A 43 47.23 -31.53 32.05
C SER A 43 46.61 -32.44 30.98
N PRO A 44 45.53 -33.17 31.27
CA PRO A 44 44.81 -33.92 30.25
C PRO A 44 44.13 -32.91 29.31
N ARG A 45 44.90 -32.31 28.41
CA ARG A 45 44.39 -31.80 27.15
C ARG A 45 44.05 -33.02 26.34
N VAL A 46 42.80 -33.46 26.44
CA VAL A 46 42.15 -34.16 25.34
C VAL A 46 42.47 -33.32 24.11
N SER A 47 43.26 -33.87 23.18
CA SER A 47 43.64 -33.18 21.95
C SER A 47 42.36 -32.72 21.25
N PRO A 48 42.12 -31.41 21.08
CA PRO A 48 40.92 -30.91 20.39
C PRO A 48 40.91 -31.24 18.89
N LYS A 49 41.85 -32.06 18.39
CA LYS A 49 41.98 -32.39 16.96
C LYS A 49 41.31 -33.70 16.55
N GLU A 50 41.05 -34.63 17.46
CA GLU A 50 40.35 -35.90 17.14
C GLU A 50 38.84 -35.87 17.48
N GLY A 51 38.35 -34.75 18.03
CA GLY A 51 36.92 -34.51 18.29
C GLY A 51 36.31 -33.37 17.48
N ARG A 52 37.02 -32.83 16.46
CA ARG A 52 36.52 -31.72 15.63
C ARG A 52 35.71 -32.15 14.40
N ASP A 53 35.76 -33.43 14.05
CA ASP A 53 34.83 -34.04 13.09
C ASP A 53 33.58 -34.59 13.81
N MET A 54 33.24 -34.05 14.99
CA MET A 54 31.91 -34.24 15.56
C MET A 54 30.93 -33.41 14.74
N TYR A 55 30.41 -34.04 13.69
CA TYR A 55 29.24 -33.69 12.89
C TYR A 55 28.57 -32.38 13.32
N TYR A 56 28.99 -31.27 12.72
CA TYR A 56 28.17 -30.07 12.69
C TYR A 56 26.88 -30.47 11.97
N GLN A 57 25.77 -30.53 12.69
CA GLN A 57 24.49 -30.71 12.04
C GLN A 57 24.08 -29.36 11.48
N THR A 58 24.43 -29.13 10.22
CA THR A 58 23.95 -27.98 9.46
C THR A 58 22.58 -28.32 8.90
N PHE A 59 21.57 -27.54 9.26
CA PHE A 59 20.30 -27.51 8.54
C PHE A 59 20.58 -27.00 7.13
N GLU A 60 20.03 -27.68 6.12
CA GLU A 60 20.26 -27.35 4.71
C GLU A 60 19.32 -26.22 4.29
N SER A 61 19.91 -25.18 3.69
CA SER A 61 19.18 -24.11 3.01
C SER A 61 18.69 -24.59 1.64
N TYR A 62 17.65 -23.94 1.11
CA TYR A 62 17.32 -24.15 -0.30
C TYR A 62 18.50 -23.71 -1.19
N PRO A 63 18.83 -24.47 -2.26
CA PRO A 63 19.95 -24.13 -3.14
C PRO A 63 19.69 -22.89 -3.99
N VAL A 64 18.42 -22.49 -4.12
CA VAL A 64 18.00 -21.27 -4.81
C VAL A 64 17.69 -20.20 -3.76
N SER A 65 18.27 -19.01 -3.90
CA SER A 65 17.94 -17.86 -3.05
C SER A 65 16.77 -17.06 -3.61
N GLY A 66 16.10 -16.26 -2.77
CA GLY A 66 15.07 -15.34 -3.25
C GLY A 66 15.62 -14.37 -4.30
N ALA A 67 16.85 -13.88 -4.13
CA ALA A 67 17.52 -13.04 -5.13
C ALA A 67 17.64 -13.69 -6.53
N GLN A 68 17.89 -15.01 -6.60
CA GLN A 68 17.92 -15.71 -7.89
C GLN A 68 16.53 -15.83 -8.52
N ILE A 69 15.48 -15.95 -7.71
CA ILE A 69 14.09 -15.96 -8.18
C ILE A 69 13.69 -14.58 -8.69
N ARG A 70 13.99 -13.51 -7.94
CA ARG A 70 13.74 -12.12 -8.38
C ARG A 70 14.44 -11.80 -9.69
N ALA A 71 15.70 -12.22 -9.85
CA ALA A 71 16.42 -12.04 -11.11
C ALA A 71 15.74 -12.71 -12.31
N ALA A 72 15.04 -13.84 -12.10
CA ALA A 72 14.24 -14.46 -13.16
C ALA A 72 12.92 -13.71 -13.43
N ALA A 73 12.35 -13.09 -12.39
CA ALA A 73 11.20 -12.20 -12.50
C ALA A 73 11.57 -10.93 -13.30
N ASP A 74 12.72 -10.34 -13.02
CA ASP A 74 13.25 -9.18 -13.74
C ASP A 74 13.54 -9.49 -15.22
N ASP A 75 14.13 -10.65 -15.54
CA ASP A 75 14.30 -11.10 -16.94
C ASP A 75 12.96 -11.21 -17.69
N THR A 76 11.86 -11.50 -16.97
CA THR A 76 10.51 -11.51 -17.55
C THR A 76 10.03 -10.08 -17.84
N ARG A 77 10.24 -9.13 -16.92
CA ARG A 77 9.93 -7.70 -17.13
C ARG A 77 10.72 -7.10 -18.29
N ASP A 78 12.01 -7.42 -18.40
CA ASP A 78 12.87 -6.97 -19.50
C ASP A 78 12.34 -7.42 -20.88
N ARG A 79 11.78 -8.62 -20.95
CA ARG A 79 11.14 -9.12 -22.18
C ARG A 79 9.82 -8.42 -22.48
N LEU A 80 9.06 -8.02 -21.45
CA LEU A 80 7.83 -7.22 -21.63
C LEU A 80 8.13 -5.85 -22.22
N ALA A 81 9.25 -5.22 -21.85
CA ALA A 81 9.67 -3.96 -22.47
C ALA A 81 9.81 -4.09 -24.00
N SER A 82 10.26 -5.25 -24.50
CA SER A 82 10.31 -5.53 -25.94
C SER A 82 8.93 -5.66 -26.57
N VAL A 83 7.95 -6.26 -25.87
CA VAL A 83 6.56 -6.34 -26.34
C VAL A 83 5.94 -4.94 -26.43
N ARG A 84 6.07 -4.13 -25.38
CA ARG A 84 5.58 -2.75 -25.35
C ARG A 84 6.18 -1.91 -26.49
N SER A 85 7.48 -2.07 -26.75
CA SER A 85 8.14 -1.41 -27.89
C SER A 85 7.55 -1.77 -29.24
N VAL A 86 7.14 -3.03 -29.44
CA VAL A 86 6.49 -3.46 -30.71
C VAL A 86 5.10 -2.83 -30.84
N VAL A 87 4.34 -2.73 -29.75
CA VAL A 87 3.03 -2.05 -29.75
C VAL A 87 3.19 -0.59 -30.15
N THR A 88 4.11 0.14 -29.52
CA THR A 88 4.38 1.54 -29.85
C THR A 88 4.80 1.72 -31.32
N GLU A 89 5.60 0.79 -31.87
CA GLU A 89 5.99 0.82 -33.28
C GLU A 89 4.77 0.58 -34.20
N VAL A 90 3.92 -0.40 -33.88
CA VAL A 90 2.69 -0.69 -34.63
C VAL A 90 1.75 0.51 -34.63
N GLU A 91 1.50 1.12 -33.48
CA GLU A 91 0.65 2.30 -33.35
C GLU A 91 1.22 3.51 -34.10
N GLY A 92 2.54 3.74 -33.99
CA GLY A 92 3.22 4.83 -34.68
C GLY A 92 3.15 4.69 -36.20
N GLN A 93 3.44 3.49 -36.72
CA GLN A 93 3.32 3.19 -38.14
C GLN A 93 1.88 3.29 -38.63
N HIS A 94 0.92 2.82 -37.83
CA HIS A 94 -0.50 2.91 -38.13
C HIS A 94 -0.98 4.36 -38.20
N ARG A 95 -0.60 5.20 -37.24
CA ARG A 95 -0.91 6.64 -37.24
C ARG A 95 -0.39 7.33 -38.51
N THR A 96 0.86 7.08 -38.87
CA THR A 96 1.43 7.59 -40.14
C THR A 96 0.66 7.08 -41.36
N ALA A 97 0.21 5.83 -41.34
CA ALA A 97 -0.61 5.28 -42.42
C ALA A 97 -1.96 5.99 -42.52
N VAL A 98 -2.68 6.17 -41.40
CA VAL A 98 -3.98 6.87 -41.33
C VAL A 98 -3.85 8.31 -41.83
N GLU A 99 -2.84 9.04 -41.37
CA GLU A 99 -2.54 10.41 -41.83
C GLU A 99 -2.29 10.49 -43.34
N ALA A 100 -1.78 9.41 -43.96
CA ALA A 100 -1.54 9.34 -45.38
C ALA A 100 -2.78 9.03 -46.24
N VAL A 101 -3.89 8.58 -45.64
CA VAL A 101 -5.12 8.17 -46.38
C VAL A 101 -6.29 9.15 -46.24
N GLU A 102 -6.03 10.46 -46.11
CA GLU A 102 -7.03 11.54 -45.96
C GLU A 102 -8.39 11.24 -46.64
N GLY A 103 -9.45 11.08 -45.85
CA GLY A 103 -10.83 10.91 -46.34
C GLY A 103 -11.55 9.64 -45.87
N GLU A 104 -12.42 9.08 -46.72
CA GLU A 104 -13.43 8.05 -46.38
C GLU A 104 -12.89 6.74 -45.76
N LEU A 105 -11.58 6.48 -45.85
CA LEU A 105 -10.96 5.27 -45.29
C LEU A 105 -10.52 5.43 -43.84
N GLU A 106 -10.40 6.66 -43.34
CA GLU A 106 -9.92 6.98 -41.99
C GLU A 106 -10.70 6.21 -40.91
N ARG A 107 -12.03 6.20 -41.01
CA ARG A 107 -12.90 5.55 -40.02
C ARG A 107 -12.79 4.02 -40.01
N THR A 108 -12.44 3.39 -41.14
CA THR A 108 -12.30 1.93 -41.21
C THR A 108 -10.90 1.47 -40.83
N VAL A 109 -9.90 2.31 -41.07
CA VAL A 109 -8.49 2.00 -40.81
C VAL A 109 -8.10 2.39 -39.38
N ALA A 110 -8.68 3.44 -38.79
CA ALA A 110 -8.32 3.94 -37.45
C ALA A 110 -8.20 2.85 -36.37
N ASN A 111 -9.08 1.84 -36.37
CA ASN A 111 -9.12 0.80 -35.34
C ASN A 111 -8.28 -0.45 -35.64
N ALA A 112 -7.55 -0.50 -36.76
CA ALA A 112 -6.77 -1.68 -37.12
C ALA A 112 -5.76 -2.18 -36.06
N PRO A 113 -5.09 -1.33 -35.25
CA PRO A 113 -4.14 -1.81 -34.25
C PRO A 113 -4.81 -2.30 -32.96
N SER A 114 -6.11 -2.04 -32.75
CA SER A 114 -6.81 -2.32 -31.48
C SER A 114 -6.62 -3.76 -31.00
N GLU A 115 -6.79 -4.76 -31.88
CA GLU A 115 -6.61 -6.17 -31.50
C GLU A 115 -5.17 -6.49 -31.05
N VAL A 116 -4.17 -5.86 -31.66
CA VAL A 116 -2.75 -6.05 -31.30
C VAL A 116 -2.47 -5.40 -29.95
N VAL A 117 -2.96 -4.18 -29.72
CA VAL A 117 -2.84 -3.45 -28.45
C VAL A 117 -3.50 -4.25 -27.32
N THR A 118 -4.77 -4.63 -27.46
CA THR A 118 -5.50 -5.40 -26.46
C THR A 118 -4.79 -6.71 -26.09
N ARG A 119 -4.26 -7.45 -27.08
CA ARG A 119 -3.53 -8.69 -26.80
C ARG A 119 -2.21 -8.44 -26.07
N ALA A 120 -1.52 -7.34 -26.40
CA ALA A 120 -0.30 -6.97 -25.71
C ALA A 120 -0.58 -6.54 -24.27
N ASP A 121 -1.67 -5.82 -24.01
CA ASP A 121 -2.11 -5.44 -22.67
C ASP A 121 -2.45 -6.67 -21.83
N VAL A 122 -3.21 -7.62 -22.38
CA VAL A 122 -3.50 -8.90 -21.70
C VAL A 122 -2.21 -9.64 -21.35
N LEU A 123 -1.27 -9.75 -22.29
CA LEU A 123 0.02 -10.40 -22.05
C LEU A 123 0.84 -9.66 -20.98
N ASN A 124 0.79 -8.33 -20.99
CA ASN A 124 1.49 -7.49 -20.02
C ASN A 124 0.95 -7.72 -18.60
N ARG A 125 -0.38 -7.74 -18.44
CA ARG A 125 -1.03 -8.04 -17.15
C ARG A 125 -0.71 -9.44 -16.65
N GLU A 126 -0.82 -10.45 -17.50
CA GLU A 126 -0.55 -11.85 -17.12
C GLU A 126 0.92 -12.06 -16.71
N ALA A 127 1.84 -11.41 -17.41
CA ALA A 127 3.25 -11.51 -17.10
C ALA A 127 3.63 -10.76 -15.82
N GLU A 128 3.12 -9.54 -15.59
CA GLU A 128 3.35 -8.81 -14.34
C GLU A 128 2.70 -9.55 -13.15
N TYR A 129 1.55 -10.17 -13.34
CA TYR A 129 0.95 -11.07 -12.36
C TYR A 129 1.84 -12.27 -12.01
N ALA A 130 2.37 -12.95 -13.03
CA ALA A 130 3.29 -14.08 -12.85
C ALA A 130 4.58 -13.65 -12.14
N VAL A 131 5.11 -12.47 -12.49
CA VAL A 131 6.26 -11.86 -11.83
C VAL A 131 5.95 -11.58 -10.36
N GLY A 132 4.77 -11.03 -10.04
CA GLY A 132 4.35 -10.82 -8.65
C GLY A 132 4.27 -12.14 -7.86
N CYS A 133 3.80 -13.22 -8.48
CA CYS A 133 3.83 -14.55 -7.86
C CYS A 133 5.27 -15.03 -7.57
N LEU A 134 6.22 -14.77 -8.46
CA LEU A 134 7.64 -15.11 -8.25
C LEU A 134 8.26 -14.27 -7.12
N GLU A 135 7.94 -12.98 -7.05
CA GLU A 135 8.39 -12.08 -5.98
C GLU A 135 7.88 -12.53 -4.60
N LEU A 136 6.59 -12.88 -4.51
CA LEU A 136 5.98 -13.40 -3.29
C LEU A 136 6.63 -14.72 -2.86
N PHE A 137 6.93 -15.62 -3.80
CA PHE A 137 7.65 -16.86 -3.51
C PHE A 137 9.10 -16.61 -3.09
N ALA A 138 9.78 -15.65 -3.72
CA ALA A 138 11.14 -15.25 -3.36
C ALA A 138 11.22 -14.78 -1.90
N ALA A 139 10.21 -14.02 -1.44
CA ALA A 139 10.12 -13.59 -0.05
C ALA A 139 9.98 -14.77 0.93
N ALA A 140 9.22 -15.81 0.57
CA ALA A 140 9.11 -17.03 1.38
C ALA A 140 10.46 -17.78 1.47
N ILE A 141 11.21 -17.86 0.37
CA ILE A 141 12.55 -18.47 0.33
C ILE A 141 13.56 -17.68 1.16
N ASP A 142 13.54 -16.35 1.07
CA ASP A 142 14.40 -15.50 1.89
C ASP A 142 14.06 -15.65 3.38
N ARG A 143 12.77 -15.74 3.72
CA ARG A 143 12.34 -15.98 5.10
C ARG A 143 12.86 -17.31 5.63
N PHE A 144 12.75 -18.37 4.84
CA PHE A 144 13.26 -19.69 5.22
C PHE A 144 14.78 -19.71 5.36
N ASN A 145 15.53 -19.15 4.41
CA ASN A 145 16.99 -19.23 4.41
C ASN A 145 17.65 -18.24 5.39
N PHE A 146 17.17 -16.98 5.39
CA PHE A 146 17.92 -15.82 5.88
C PHE A 146 17.11 -14.79 6.69
N ALA A 147 15.83 -15.03 7.05
CA ALA A 147 15.10 -14.04 7.86
C ALA A 147 15.90 -13.62 9.10
N ASP A 148 16.06 -12.31 9.22
CA ASP A 148 16.59 -11.65 10.40
C ASP A 148 15.54 -11.60 11.52
N GLY A 149 16.01 -11.50 12.75
CA GLY A 149 15.17 -11.43 13.95
C GLY A 149 14.93 -12.78 14.65
N ASP A 150 14.00 -12.74 15.60
CA ASP A 150 13.63 -13.87 16.48
C ASP A 150 12.24 -14.43 16.16
N ALA A 151 11.73 -14.15 14.94
CA ALA A 151 10.47 -14.68 14.49
C ALA A 151 10.50 -16.21 14.46
N TYR A 152 9.40 -16.83 14.91
CA TYR A 152 9.21 -18.27 14.91
C TYR A 152 8.35 -18.71 13.71
N PRO A 153 8.70 -19.81 13.00
CA PRO A 153 9.95 -20.55 13.12
C PRO A 153 11.14 -19.74 12.57
N ARG A 154 12.33 -19.98 13.12
CA ARG A 154 13.56 -19.29 12.70
C ARG A 154 14.01 -19.74 11.30
N SER A 155 14.76 -18.85 10.65
CA SER A 155 15.44 -19.17 9.39
C SER A 155 16.54 -20.22 9.59
N VAL A 156 16.92 -20.92 8.52
CA VAL A 156 17.98 -21.93 8.51
C VAL A 156 19.30 -21.37 9.05
N SER A 157 19.66 -20.14 8.67
CA SER A 157 20.86 -19.48 9.20
C SER A 157 20.80 -19.34 10.72
N ARG A 158 19.67 -18.88 11.27
CA ARG A 158 19.47 -18.70 12.72
C ARG A 158 19.39 -20.04 13.47
N LEU A 159 18.82 -21.07 12.86
CA LEU A 159 18.83 -22.44 13.40
C LEU A 159 20.25 -22.99 13.50
N ASN A 160 21.07 -22.77 12.47
CA ASN A 160 22.48 -23.13 12.46
C ASN A 160 23.28 -22.36 13.53
N ASP A 161 23.05 -21.06 13.68
CA ASP A 161 23.68 -20.24 14.72
C ASP A 161 23.26 -20.68 16.13
N ALA A 162 21.98 -21.01 16.33
CA ALA A 162 21.48 -21.51 17.60
C ALA A 162 22.09 -22.86 17.97
N TRP A 163 22.22 -23.76 16.99
CA TRP A 163 22.91 -25.03 17.20
C TRP A 163 24.40 -24.81 17.53
N ALA A 164 25.09 -23.95 16.78
CA ALA A 164 26.50 -23.64 17.01
C ALA A 164 26.73 -22.99 18.38
N THR A 165 25.84 -22.10 18.81
CA THR A 165 25.86 -21.47 20.14
C THR A 165 25.66 -22.51 21.24
N ALA A 166 24.69 -23.41 21.09
CA ALA A 166 24.47 -24.51 22.02
C ALA A 166 25.67 -25.47 22.05
N ALA A 167 26.24 -25.82 20.90
CA ALA A 167 27.45 -26.64 20.85
C ALA A 167 28.63 -25.95 21.56
N GLY A 168 28.80 -24.64 21.36
CA GLY A 168 29.86 -23.84 21.99
C GLY A 168 29.75 -23.73 23.51
N ASN A 169 28.52 -23.79 24.05
CA ASN A 169 28.26 -23.76 25.50
C ASN A 169 28.14 -25.14 26.15
N GLY A 170 28.48 -26.21 25.43
CA GLY A 170 28.37 -27.58 25.92
C GLY A 170 26.93 -28.07 26.09
N PHE A 171 26.00 -27.52 25.31
CA PHE A 171 24.55 -27.71 25.43
C PHE A 171 24.03 -27.41 26.84
N GLY A 172 24.64 -26.42 27.52
CA GLY A 172 24.32 -26.04 28.90
C GLY A 172 24.87 -27.00 29.97
N VAL A 173 25.62 -28.04 29.59
CA VAL A 173 26.21 -29.00 30.53
C VAL A 173 27.66 -28.62 30.82
N SER A 174 27.91 -28.14 32.05
CA SER A 174 29.28 -27.81 32.49
C SER A 174 30.04 -29.03 33.02
N TYR A 175 31.32 -29.12 32.67
CA TYR A 175 32.25 -30.12 33.20
C TYR A 175 32.85 -29.72 34.57
N ASP A 176 32.64 -28.48 35.02
CA ASP A 176 33.39 -27.86 36.14
C ASP A 176 33.09 -28.44 37.53
N VAL A 177 32.22 -29.44 37.64
CA VAL A 177 31.85 -30.05 38.93
C VAL A 177 32.85 -31.13 39.40
N VAL A 178 33.98 -31.34 38.69
CA VAL A 178 34.70 -32.63 38.76
C VAL A 178 36.21 -32.51 38.47
N VAL A 179 37.21 -32.74 39.32
CA VAL A 179 37.40 -32.91 40.77
C VAL A 179 38.88 -32.57 41.00
N SER A 180 39.23 -31.75 41.98
CA SER A 180 40.64 -31.65 42.43
C SER A 180 41.07 -32.83 43.31
N ASP A 181 40.11 -33.61 43.86
CA ASP A 181 40.36 -34.56 44.95
C ASP A 181 39.60 -35.92 44.84
N ALA A 182 39.13 -36.33 43.64
CA ALA A 182 38.43 -37.61 43.50
C ALA A 182 39.36 -38.82 43.42
N THR A 183 38.91 -39.93 44.01
CA THR A 183 39.44 -41.25 43.66
C THR A 183 39.20 -41.55 42.17
N PRO A 184 40.04 -42.38 41.51
CA PRO A 184 39.84 -42.77 40.12
C PRO A 184 38.43 -43.30 39.82
N ALA A 185 37.80 -44.01 40.77
CA ALA A 185 36.44 -44.53 40.63
C ALA A 185 35.37 -43.42 40.65
N ALA A 186 35.57 -42.36 41.45
CA ALA A 186 34.68 -41.21 41.45
C ALA A 186 34.85 -40.38 40.17
N TYR A 187 36.09 -40.20 39.69
CA TYR A 187 36.38 -39.54 38.42
C TYR A 187 35.68 -40.23 37.23
N GLU A 188 35.83 -41.56 37.09
CA GLU A 188 35.19 -42.28 35.98
C GLU A 188 33.67 -42.24 36.05
N ARG A 189 33.08 -42.29 37.26
CA ARG A 189 31.63 -42.15 37.41
C ARG A 189 31.15 -40.79 36.93
N THR A 190 31.77 -39.71 37.40
CA THR A 190 31.31 -38.38 37.04
C THR A 190 31.60 -38.03 35.58
N ARG A 191 32.68 -38.59 35.00
CA ARG A 191 32.91 -38.54 33.56
C ARG A 191 31.80 -39.25 32.77
N ALA A 192 31.38 -40.43 33.21
CA ALA A 192 30.28 -41.16 32.57
C ALA A 192 28.95 -40.39 32.68
N ASP A 193 28.66 -39.81 33.85
CA ASP A 193 27.47 -38.98 34.08
C ASP A 193 27.49 -37.73 33.18
N TYR A 194 28.62 -37.04 33.08
CA TYR A 194 28.79 -35.89 32.19
C TYR A 194 28.54 -36.28 30.73
N VAL A 195 29.14 -37.37 30.24
CA VAL A 195 28.95 -37.84 28.85
C VAL A 195 27.48 -38.15 28.58
N SER A 196 26.78 -38.78 29.53
CA SER A 196 25.36 -39.08 29.42
C SER A 196 24.49 -37.82 29.40
N LEU A 197 24.75 -36.86 30.30
CA LEU A 197 24.02 -35.60 30.37
C LEU A 197 24.25 -34.75 29.12
N PHE A 198 25.50 -34.66 28.67
CA PHE A 198 25.87 -33.96 27.44
C PHE A 198 25.17 -34.56 26.21
N ALA A 199 25.15 -35.89 26.08
CA ALA A 199 24.47 -36.56 24.98
C ALA A 199 22.95 -36.29 25.00
N ALA A 200 22.32 -36.38 26.18
CA ALA A 200 20.89 -36.09 26.33
C ALA A 200 20.56 -34.63 25.97
N ALA A 201 21.32 -33.66 26.48
CA ALA A 201 21.12 -32.23 26.22
C ALA A 201 21.34 -31.86 24.73
N ARG A 202 22.34 -32.48 24.09
CA ARG A 202 22.58 -32.35 22.65
C ARG A 202 21.40 -32.89 21.85
N ASP A 203 20.93 -34.08 22.17
CA ASP A 203 19.87 -34.75 21.42
C ASP A 203 18.53 -34.00 21.59
N GLU A 204 18.24 -33.51 22.80
CA GLU A 204 17.08 -32.64 23.08
C GLU A 204 17.14 -31.33 22.26
N THR A 205 18.27 -30.63 22.30
CA THR A 205 18.47 -29.39 21.52
C THR A 205 18.33 -29.66 20.02
N THR A 206 18.92 -30.76 19.54
CA THR A 206 18.88 -31.14 18.12
C THR A 206 17.46 -31.47 17.66
N ASN A 207 16.69 -32.22 18.46
CA ASN A 207 15.31 -32.56 18.14
C ASN A 207 14.42 -31.33 18.11
N ARG A 208 14.58 -30.41 19.07
CA ARG A 208 13.85 -29.13 19.09
C ARG A 208 14.13 -28.29 17.86
N LEU A 209 15.41 -28.09 17.50
CA LEU A 209 15.78 -27.32 16.32
C LEU A 209 15.35 -28.00 15.02
N ARG A 210 15.33 -29.35 14.96
CA ARG A 210 14.83 -30.10 13.80
C ARG A 210 13.32 -30.00 13.65
N GLN A 211 12.58 -29.99 14.75
CA GLN A 211 11.14 -29.73 14.70
C GLN A 211 10.86 -28.35 14.09
N GLU A 212 11.54 -27.32 14.60
CA GLU A 212 11.41 -25.95 14.08
C GLU A 212 11.83 -25.82 12.61
N TYR A 213 12.89 -26.54 12.21
CA TYR A 213 13.29 -26.63 10.80
C TYR A 213 12.18 -27.22 9.91
N ASN A 214 11.54 -28.31 10.35
CA ASN A 214 10.46 -28.95 9.59
C ASN A 214 9.24 -28.03 9.49
N GLU A 215 8.93 -27.26 10.54
CA GLU A 215 7.86 -26.25 10.51
C GLU A 215 8.19 -25.12 9.52
N SER A 216 9.43 -24.61 9.54
CA SER A 216 9.90 -23.62 8.56
C SER A 216 9.85 -24.15 7.12
N HIS A 217 10.24 -25.41 6.91
CA HIS A 217 10.15 -26.07 5.60
C HIS A 217 8.71 -26.20 5.12
N GLY A 218 7.78 -26.57 6.01
CA GLY A 218 6.36 -26.65 5.71
C GLY A 218 5.79 -25.32 5.19
N LEU A 219 6.22 -24.18 5.74
CA LEU A 219 5.80 -22.86 5.26
C LEU A 219 6.25 -22.58 3.82
N VAL A 220 7.41 -23.10 3.39
CA VAL A 220 7.86 -22.97 2.00
C VAL A 220 7.03 -23.86 1.07
N ASP A 221 6.70 -25.07 1.50
CA ASP A 221 5.85 -26.00 0.73
C ASP A 221 4.43 -25.43 0.57
N ASP A 222 3.88 -24.84 1.63
CA ASP A 222 2.59 -24.14 1.60
C ASP A 222 2.64 -22.94 0.65
N ALA A 223 3.69 -22.11 0.73
CA ALA A 223 3.88 -20.99 -0.18
C ALA A 223 4.00 -21.44 -1.65
N ALA A 224 4.73 -22.53 -1.92
CA ALA A 224 4.83 -23.08 -3.28
C ALA A 224 3.48 -23.57 -3.80
N THR A 225 2.68 -24.20 -2.93
CA THR A 225 1.33 -24.66 -3.26
C THR A 225 0.40 -23.50 -3.56
N ASP A 226 0.38 -22.49 -2.70
CA ASP A 226 -0.40 -21.26 -2.88
C ASP A 226 -0.06 -20.56 -4.20
N ILE A 227 1.23 -20.38 -4.48
CA ILE A 227 1.69 -19.75 -5.73
C ILE A 227 1.32 -20.58 -6.96
N SER A 228 1.39 -21.91 -6.87
CA SER A 228 0.93 -22.78 -7.96
C SER A 228 -0.58 -22.65 -8.20
N ILE A 229 -1.40 -22.46 -7.16
CA ILE A 229 -2.84 -22.23 -7.28
C ILE A 229 -3.09 -20.86 -7.92
N MET A 230 -2.44 -19.82 -7.41
CA MET A 230 -2.52 -18.45 -7.94
C MET A 230 -2.18 -18.42 -9.45
N LEU A 231 -1.04 -18.97 -9.85
CA LEU A 231 -0.64 -19.05 -11.26
C LEU A 231 -1.65 -19.84 -12.13
N HIS A 232 -2.35 -20.81 -11.57
CA HIS A 232 -3.38 -21.56 -12.29
C HIS A 232 -4.68 -20.78 -12.46
N GLU A 233 -5.09 -20.05 -11.42
CA GLU A 233 -6.30 -19.21 -11.42
C GLU A 233 -6.12 -17.93 -12.25
N GLY A 234 -4.89 -17.43 -12.35
CA GLY A 234 -4.57 -16.19 -13.04
C GLY A 234 -4.88 -14.94 -12.20
N PRO A 235 -4.89 -13.75 -12.83
CA PRO A 235 -5.04 -12.45 -12.15
C PRO A 235 -6.49 -12.16 -11.73
N VAL A 236 -7.10 -13.06 -10.96
CA VAL A 236 -8.37 -12.79 -10.29
C VAL A 236 -8.17 -11.78 -9.16
N GLU A 237 -9.21 -11.04 -8.81
CA GLU A 237 -9.16 -9.92 -7.85
C GLU A 237 -8.48 -10.27 -6.52
N ALA A 238 -8.90 -11.34 -5.86
CA ALA A 238 -8.31 -11.78 -4.61
C ALA A 238 -6.79 -12.05 -4.71
N ASN A 239 -6.33 -12.57 -5.85
CA ASN A 239 -4.91 -12.85 -6.06
C ASN A 239 -4.13 -11.57 -6.34
N VAL A 240 -4.68 -10.66 -7.14
CA VAL A 240 -4.05 -9.35 -7.45
C VAL A 240 -3.94 -8.49 -6.18
N GLN A 241 -5.01 -8.39 -5.38
CA GLN A 241 -5.00 -7.72 -4.08
C GLN A 241 -3.98 -8.34 -3.12
N ARG A 242 -3.90 -9.67 -3.04
CA ARG A 242 -2.91 -10.37 -2.20
C ARG A 242 -1.48 -10.02 -2.61
N LEU A 243 -1.17 -10.02 -3.90
CA LEU A 243 0.16 -9.66 -4.40
C LEU A 243 0.48 -8.17 -4.17
N TRP A 244 -0.51 -7.30 -4.34
CA TRP A 244 -0.39 -5.86 -4.06
C TRP A 244 -0.11 -5.60 -2.57
N ALA A 245 -0.90 -6.19 -1.67
CA ALA A 245 -0.72 -6.09 -0.22
C ALA A 245 0.66 -6.58 0.24
N ALA A 246 1.18 -7.61 -0.43
CA ALA A 246 2.49 -8.16 -0.15
C ALA A 246 3.65 -7.34 -0.75
N GLY A 247 3.35 -6.26 -1.48
CA GLY A 247 4.36 -5.45 -2.17
C GLY A 247 5.06 -6.20 -3.31
N SER A 248 4.44 -7.25 -3.82
CA SER A 248 5.01 -8.11 -4.87
C SER A 248 4.66 -7.64 -6.28
N LEU A 249 3.69 -6.75 -6.43
CA LEU A 249 3.38 -6.07 -7.68
C LEU A 249 4.11 -4.71 -7.78
N PRO A 250 4.42 -4.24 -8.99
CA PRO A 250 5.04 -2.92 -9.17
C PRO A 250 4.05 -1.80 -8.82
N PHE A 251 4.55 -0.60 -8.51
CA PHE A 251 3.72 0.54 -8.10
C PHE A 251 2.64 0.92 -9.13
N HIS A 252 2.88 0.67 -10.42
CA HIS A 252 1.92 0.93 -11.50
C HIS A 252 0.90 -0.22 -11.70
N ALA A 253 0.82 -1.20 -10.80
CA ALA A 253 -0.15 -2.28 -10.91
C ALA A 253 -1.61 -1.82 -11.00
N PRO A 254 -2.07 -0.77 -10.31
CA PRO A 254 -3.43 -0.23 -10.51
C PRO A 254 -3.72 0.20 -11.95
N LEU A 255 -2.70 0.60 -12.72
CA LEU A 255 -2.84 0.89 -14.16
C LEU A 255 -2.95 -0.36 -15.03
N LEU A 256 -2.37 -1.46 -14.57
CA LEU A 256 -2.39 -2.72 -15.31
C LEU A 256 -3.69 -3.47 -15.03
N PHE A 257 -4.14 -3.45 -13.78
CA PHE A 257 -5.31 -4.18 -13.31
C PHE A 257 -6.47 -3.22 -13.04
N THR A 258 -6.82 -2.41 -14.04
CA THR A 258 -7.89 -1.39 -13.93
C THR A 258 -9.25 -2.00 -13.62
N ASP A 259 -9.46 -3.28 -13.98
CA ASP A 259 -10.65 -4.06 -13.67
C ASP A 259 -10.67 -4.63 -12.24
N ARG A 260 -9.75 -4.21 -11.36
CA ARG A 260 -9.56 -4.72 -10.00
C ARG A 260 -9.46 -3.58 -9.01
N ASP A 261 -10.13 -3.72 -7.86
CA ASP A 261 -10.00 -2.74 -6.79
C ASP A 261 -8.73 -3.01 -5.96
N LEU A 262 -7.72 -2.13 -6.08
CA LEU A 262 -6.49 -2.16 -5.28
C LEU A 262 -6.43 -1.08 -4.19
N THR A 263 -7.46 -0.25 -4.10
CA THR A 263 -7.40 1.06 -3.45
C THR A 263 -7.62 0.98 -1.93
N GLY A 264 -8.40 -0.01 -1.48
CA GLY A 264 -8.57 -0.34 -0.06
C GLY A 264 -7.50 -1.29 0.50
N THR A 265 -6.54 -1.70 -0.33
CA THR A 265 -5.51 -2.66 0.06
C THR A 265 -4.21 -1.90 0.39
N PRO A 266 -3.78 -1.89 1.67
CA PRO A 266 -2.54 -1.24 2.06
C PRO A 266 -1.37 -1.79 1.26
N THR A 267 -0.60 -0.91 0.64
CA THR A 267 0.64 -1.28 -0.03
C THR A 267 1.82 -1.21 0.95
N THR A 268 2.97 -1.78 0.56
CA THR A 268 4.17 -1.82 1.41
C THR A 268 5.02 -0.55 1.25
N PRO A 269 5.83 -0.18 2.27
CA PRO A 269 6.78 0.94 2.15
C PRO A 269 7.73 0.82 0.96
N ALA A 270 8.05 -0.40 0.50
CA ALA A 270 8.92 -0.63 -0.65
C ALA A 270 8.27 -0.19 -1.97
N VAL A 271 6.97 -0.40 -2.12
CA VAL A 271 6.21 0.06 -3.30
C VAL A 271 6.05 1.57 -3.26
N ALA A 272 5.79 2.16 -2.09
CA ALA A 272 5.77 3.60 -1.89
C ALA A 272 7.11 4.25 -2.27
N ALA A 273 8.23 3.71 -1.77
CA ALA A 273 9.56 4.21 -2.11
C ALA A 273 9.89 4.07 -3.62
N SER A 274 9.36 3.02 -4.27
CA SER A 274 9.53 2.84 -5.72
C SER A 274 8.72 3.86 -6.51
N LEU A 275 7.51 4.20 -6.05
CA LEU A 275 6.70 5.28 -6.61
C LEU A 275 7.41 6.63 -6.46
N GLU A 276 7.90 6.97 -5.27
CA GLU A 276 8.63 8.24 -5.06
C GLU A 276 9.90 8.33 -5.91
N THR A 277 10.67 7.23 -6.01
CA THR A 277 11.85 7.19 -6.90
C THR A 277 11.46 7.44 -8.37
N TYR A 278 10.31 6.91 -8.79
CA TYR A 278 9.80 7.12 -10.14
C TYR A 278 9.38 8.58 -10.36
N LEU A 279 8.66 9.18 -9.41
CA LEU A 279 8.19 10.57 -9.48
C LEU A 279 9.33 11.58 -9.39
N ASP A 280 10.39 11.28 -8.64
CA ASP A 280 11.61 12.09 -8.63
C ASP A 280 12.31 12.07 -10.00
N ALA A 281 12.23 10.95 -10.72
CA ALA A 281 12.77 10.83 -12.07
C ALA A 281 11.86 11.46 -13.16
N HIS A 282 10.55 11.58 -12.88
CA HIS A 282 9.52 12.11 -13.78
C HIS A 282 8.68 13.17 -13.06
N PRO A 283 9.27 14.33 -12.69
CA PRO A 283 8.61 15.33 -11.85
C PRO A 283 7.37 15.96 -12.51
N ASP A 284 7.27 15.90 -13.83
CA ASP A 284 6.10 16.31 -14.61
C ASP A 284 4.90 15.38 -14.43
N GLU A 285 5.13 14.11 -14.07
CA GLU A 285 4.08 13.14 -13.77
C GLU A 285 3.59 13.24 -12.32
N ARG A 286 4.23 14.02 -11.44
CA ARG A 286 3.77 14.22 -10.05
C ARG A 286 2.44 14.97 -9.96
N GLU A 287 2.17 15.79 -10.97
CA GLU A 287 0.89 16.48 -11.14
C GLU A 287 -0.13 15.63 -11.95
N ASP A 288 0.28 14.45 -12.43
CA ASP A 288 -0.64 13.51 -13.06
C ASP A 288 -1.64 13.03 -12.01
N PRO A 289 -2.96 13.22 -12.24
CA PRO A 289 -3.96 12.84 -11.25
C PRO A 289 -3.87 11.37 -10.85
N LEU A 290 -3.39 10.51 -11.75
CA LEU A 290 -3.21 9.10 -11.50
C LEU A 290 -2.05 8.79 -10.54
N MET A 291 -0.95 9.53 -10.66
CA MET A 291 0.17 9.42 -9.73
C MET A 291 -0.20 9.94 -8.35
N GLN A 292 -1.07 10.96 -8.27
CA GLN A 292 -1.67 11.40 -7.01
C GLN A 292 -2.58 10.32 -6.38
N VAL A 293 -3.24 9.45 -7.17
CA VAL A 293 -3.93 8.24 -6.65
C VAL A 293 -2.93 7.31 -5.98
N LEU A 294 -1.83 7.02 -6.68
CA LEU A 294 -0.87 6.04 -6.21
C LEU A 294 -0.21 6.54 -4.92
N GLN A 295 0.06 7.84 -4.83
CA GLN A 295 0.54 8.48 -3.61
C GLN A 295 -0.51 8.47 -2.48
N SER A 296 -1.80 8.66 -2.79
CA SER A 296 -2.87 8.65 -1.76
C SER A 296 -3.32 7.26 -1.31
N THR A 297 -3.09 6.22 -2.13
CA THR A 297 -3.36 4.81 -1.82
C THR A 297 -2.20 4.11 -1.11
N VAL A 298 -1.01 4.74 -1.12
CA VAL A 298 0.02 4.43 -0.14
C VAL A 298 -0.57 4.75 1.23
N VAL A 299 -0.94 3.69 1.96
CA VAL A 299 -1.13 3.77 3.40
C VAL A 299 0.25 4.10 3.95
N GLU A 300 0.52 5.40 4.02
CA GLU A 300 1.73 5.89 4.66
C GLU A 300 1.78 5.26 6.04
N PRO A 301 2.89 4.58 6.37
CA PRO A 301 2.99 3.81 7.59
C PRO A 301 2.66 4.72 8.77
N MET A 302 2.02 4.15 9.80
CA MET A 302 1.81 4.90 11.03
C MET A 302 3.17 5.46 11.49
N PRO A 303 3.25 6.75 11.83
CA PRO A 303 4.49 7.32 12.32
C PRO A 303 4.95 6.52 13.53
N SER A 304 6.25 6.29 13.61
CA SER A 304 6.86 5.62 14.75
C SER A 304 6.64 6.45 16.01
N GLN A 305 6.66 5.79 17.17
CA GLN A 305 6.60 6.50 18.44
C GLN A 305 7.75 7.51 18.59
N GLU A 306 8.91 7.22 17.99
CA GLU A 306 10.07 8.12 17.98
C GLU A 306 9.78 9.42 17.21
N GLU A 307 9.12 9.35 16.05
CA GLU A 307 8.74 10.53 15.28
C GLU A 307 7.69 11.39 16.00
N ILE A 308 6.74 10.74 16.68
CA ILE A 308 5.75 11.42 17.51
C ILE A 308 6.43 12.12 18.68
N ASP A 309 7.31 11.42 19.40
CA ASP A 309 8.01 11.96 20.57
C ASP A 309 8.95 13.12 20.19
N ASP A 310 9.70 13.01 19.09
CA ASP A 310 10.55 14.10 18.56
C ASP A 310 9.70 15.32 18.18
N SER A 311 8.55 15.11 17.53
CA SER A 311 7.65 16.22 17.18
C SER A 311 7.09 16.93 18.42
N LEU A 312 6.68 16.17 19.43
CA LEU A 312 6.19 16.73 20.70
C LEU A 312 7.27 17.49 21.46
N GLU A 313 8.52 16.99 21.46
CA GLU A 313 9.66 17.69 22.04
C GLU A 313 9.88 19.04 21.33
N ARG A 314 9.89 19.05 20.00
CA ARG A 314 10.05 20.27 19.20
C ARG A 314 8.94 21.29 19.42
N LEU A 315 7.68 20.84 19.51
CA LEU A 315 6.55 21.73 19.80
C LEU A 315 6.66 22.37 21.19
N ARG A 316 7.19 21.64 22.19
CA ARG A 316 7.49 22.19 23.51
C ARG A 316 8.65 23.18 23.48
N GLU A 317 9.73 22.86 22.78
CA GLU A 317 10.88 23.76 22.62
C GLU A 317 10.49 25.08 21.91
N ALA A 318 9.55 25.01 20.98
CA ALA A 318 8.99 26.18 20.29
C ALA A 318 7.98 26.98 21.14
N GLY A 319 7.55 26.46 22.29
CA GLY A 319 6.53 27.08 23.14
C GLY A 319 5.11 27.00 22.57
N LEU A 320 4.86 26.04 21.68
CA LEU A 320 3.55 25.75 21.08
C LEU A 320 2.78 24.66 21.82
N LEU A 321 3.45 23.96 22.75
CA LEU A 321 2.89 23.02 23.71
C LEU A 321 3.58 23.26 25.07
N ASP A 322 2.81 23.33 26.15
CA ASP A 322 3.39 23.54 27.48
C ASP A 322 4.20 22.29 27.94
N GLU A 323 5.30 22.50 28.68
CA GLU A 323 6.20 21.42 29.13
C GLU A 323 5.48 20.34 29.95
N ASP A 324 4.49 20.76 30.76
CA ASP A 324 3.74 19.89 31.68
C ASP A 324 2.38 19.44 31.11
N GLU A 325 2.03 19.86 29.88
CA GLU A 325 0.74 19.53 29.27
C GLU A 325 0.83 18.23 28.44
N GLU A 326 -0.11 17.32 28.70
CA GLU A 326 -0.27 16.10 27.91
C GLU A 326 -1.18 16.40 26.71
N PRO A 327 -0.73 16.11 25.47
CA PRO A 327 -1.53 16.33 24.28
C PRO A 327 -2.75 15.41 24.28
N ASP A 328 -3.89 15.93 23.87
CA ASP A 328 -5.13 15.18 23.86
C ASP A 328 -5.30 14.38 22.55
N GLY A 329 -6.40 13.64 22.44
CA GLY A 329 -6.65 12.79 21.27
C GLY A 329 -6.74 13.55 19.94
N TYR A 330 -7.21 14.80 19.95
CA TYR A 330 -7.32 15.61 18.74
C TYR A 330 -5.98 16.20 18.32
N TYR A 331 -5.21 16.71 19.28
CA TYR A 331 -3.87 17.22 19.01
C TYR A 331 -2.94 16.10 18.52
N LEU A 332 -2.97 14.94 19.18
CA LEU A 332 -2.26 13.74 18.73
C LEU A 332 -2.77 13.25 17.37
N GLY A 333 -4.07 13.35 17.11
CA GLY A 333 -4.66 13.06 15.80
C GLY A 333 -4.07 13.94 14.70
N TRP A 334 -4.05 15.26 14.90
CA TRP A 334 -3.44 16.22 13.98
C TRP A 334 -1.96 15.91 13.72
N LEU A 335 -1.19 15.67 14.78
CA LEU A 335 0.22 15.35 14.68
C LEU A 335 0.43 14.05 13.88
N THR A 336 -0.29 13.00 14.24
CA THR A 336 -0.21 11.68 13.61
C THR A 336 -0.54 11.77 12.13
N TRP A 337 -1.63 12.44 11.76
CA TRP A 337 -2.03 12.58 10.36
C TRP A 337 -1.11 13.51 9.56
N SER A 338 -0.51 14.52 10.19
CA SER A 338 0.46 15.41 9.55
C SER A 338 1.76 14.65 9.22
N LEU A 339 2.32 13.92 10.19
CA LEU A 339 3.48 13.06 9.97
C LEU A 339 3.20 11.98 8.91
N ARG A 340 2.02 11.35 9.01
CA ARG A 340 1.57 10.36 8.03
C ARG A 340 1.37 10.95 6.63
N LYS A 341 1.19 12.26 6.47
CA LYS A 341 1.17 12.94 5.17
C LYS A 341 2.56 13.39 4.70
N GLY A 342 3.62 12.93 5.34
CA GLY A 342 5.01 13.18 4.96
C GLY A 342 5.59 14.48 5.50
N LEU A 343 4.97 15.11 6.51
CA LEU A 343 5.66 16.20 7.22
C LEU A 343 6.78 15.61 8.08
N ASP A 344 7.97 16.17 7.97
CA ASP A 344 9.06 15.86 8.91
C ASP A 344 8.75 16.48 10.29
N PRO A 345 9.25 15.89 11.41
CA PRO A 345 9.11 16.48 12.74
C PRO A 345 9.56 17.95 12.83
N SER A 346 10.53 18.38 12.01
CA SER A 346 10.95 19.78 11.93
C SER A 346 9.89 20.71 11.33
N ASP A 347 9.09 20.21 10.40
CA ASP A 347 8.09 20.99 9.65
C ASP A 347 6.77 21.10 10.43
N ILE A 348 6.55 20.20 11.39
CA ILE A 348 5.40 20.23 12.31
C ILE A 348 5.32 21.54 13.07
N VAL A 349 6.47 22.09 13.52
CA VAL A 349 6.51 23.37 14.24
C VAL A 349 6.07 24.50 13.34
N GLU A 350 6.65 24.60 12.14
CA GLU A 350 6.27 25.63 11.17
C GLU A 350 4.78 25.52 10.81
N ARG A 351 4.28 24.29 10.64
CA ARG A 351 2.85 24.06 10.37
C ARG A 351 1.96 24.50 11.54
N ALA A 352 2.34 24.19 12.77
CA ALA A 352 1.59 24.60 13.95
C ALA A 352 1.52 26.13 14.07
N GLU A 353 2.61 26.84 13.78
CA GLU A 353 2.62 28.31 13.77
C GLU A 353 1.72 28.87 12.66
N GLN A 354 1.84 28.33 11.44
CA GLN A 354 1.08 28.82 10.27
C GLN A 354 -0.44 28.65 10.43
N GLU A 355 -0.87 27.53 11.00
CA GLU A 355 -2.30 27.19 11.15
C GLU A 355 -2.85 27.51 12.56
N GLU A 356 -2.03 28.13 13.42
CA GLU A 356 -2.33 28.46 14.81
C GLU A 356 -2.84 27.24 15.60
N VAL A 357 -2.13 26.12 15.46
CA VAL A 357 -2.49 24.84 16.10
C VAL A 357 -2.09 24.87 17.57
N THR A 358 -3.09 25.05 18.43
CA THR A 358 -2.99 24.88 19.89
C THR A 358 -3.87 23.71 20.34
N MET A 359 -3.76 23.33 21.61
CA MET A 359 -4.62 22.31 22.22
C MET A 359 -6.12 22.68 22.14
N GLU A 360 -6.45 23.95 22.30
CA GLU A 360 -7.81 24.50 22.22
C GLU A 360 -8.30 24.65 20.77
N ARG A 361 -7.42 24.57 19.77
CA ARG A 361 -7.77 24.81 18.36
C ARG A 361 -8.90 23.91 17.88
N PHE A 362 -8.96 22.68 18.40
CA PHE A 362 -9.95 21.68 18.06
C PHE A 362 -11.16 21.64 19.00
N ASP A 363 -11.28 22.57 19.96
CA ASP A 363 -12.44 22.65 20.89
C ASP A 363 -13.79 22.60 20.17
N PRO A 364 -14.00 23.33 19.05
CA PRO A 364 -15.27 23.28 18.33
C PRO A 364 -15.65 21.88 17.81
N LEU A 365 -14.67 20.99 17.57
CA LEU A 365 -14.95 19.62 17.12
C LEU A 365 -15.34 18.71 18.29
N ARG A 366 -14.88 19.00 19.51
CA ARG A 366 -15.12 18.18 20.72
C ARG A 366 -16.58 18.15 21.15
N GLU A 367 -17.35 19.16 20.77
CA GLU A 367 -18.76 19.30 21.12
C GLU A 367 -19.70 18.60 20.12
N LEU A 368 -19.16 18.07 19.02
CA LEU A 368 -19.94 17.49 17.93
C LEU A 368 -19.94 15.96 17.98
N ASP A 369 -21.07 15.37 17.57
CA ASP A 369 -21.14 13.94 17.32
C ASP A 369 -20.22 13.54 16.18
N THR A 370 -19.49 12.43 16.37
CA THR A 370 -18.45 11.98 15.45
C THR A 370 -18.75 10.59 14.90
N ILE A 371 -18.41 10.37 13.63
CA ILE A 371 -18.39 9.07 12.96
C ILE A 371 -16.95 8.81 12.50
N THR A 372 -16.46 7.58 12.65
CA THR A 372 -15.07 7.23 12.30
C THR A 372 -15.06 6.16 11.21
N ASP A 373 -14.23 6.36 10.18
CA ASP A 373 -14.06 5.38 9.10
C ASP A 373 -13.10 4.22 9.49
N PRO A 374 -12.97 3.15 8.68
CA PRO A 374 -12.07 2.03 8.96
C PRO A 374 -10.59 2.42 9.10
N THR A 375 -10.20 3.59 8.59
CA THR A 375 -8.83 4.09 8.64
C THR A 375 -8.57 4.98 9.86
N GLY A 376 -9.61 5.24 10.67
CA GLY A 376 -9.54 6.09 11.85
C GLY A 376 -9.78 7.57 11.57
N ARG A 377 -10.21 7.97 10.36
CA ARG A 377 -10.52 9.37 10.05
C ARG A 377 -11.89 9.73 10.61
N MET A 378 -11.99 10.94 11.14
CA MET A 378 -13.17 11.44 11.84
C MET A 378 -14.01 12.36 10.96
N PHE A 379 -15.32 12.15 11.02
CA PHE A 379 -16.36 12.93 10.37
C PHE A 379 -17.24 13.53 11.46
N PHE A 380 -17.57 14.83 11.36
CA PHE A 380 -18.31 15.54 12.40
C PHE A 380 -19.70 15.91 11.92
N ILE A 381 -20.73 15.47 12.64
CA ILE A 381 -22.13 15.76 12.31
C ILE A 381 -22.42 17.23 12.63
N LEU A 382 -23.05 17.94 11.69
CA LEU A 382 -23.40 19.36 11.84
C LEU A 382 -24.82 19.51 12.42
N GLU A 383 -24.89 19.95 13.68
CA GLU A 383 -26.16 20.21 14.38
C GLU A 383 -26.79 21.54 14.03
N ASP A 384 -26.00 22.52 13.58
CA ASP A 384 -26.50 23.77 13.03
C ASP A 384 -25.53 24.33 11.96
N ASP A 385 -25.90 25.46 11.37
CA ASP A 385 -25.11 26.08 10.30
C ASP A 385 -24.05 27.03 10.89
N ASN A 386 -24.15 27.33 12.20
CA ASN A 386 -23.26 28.26 12.87
C ASN A 386 -21.88 27.63 13.01
N GLY A 387 -20.89 28.23 12.37
CA GLY A 387 -19.52 27.72 12.46
C GLY A 387 -19.28 26.45 11.62
N ALA A 388 -20.24 25.99 10.81
CA ALA A 388 -20.04 24.86 9.90
C ALA A 388 -18.80 25.02 8.99
N LYS A 389 -18.52 26.26 8.60
CA LYS A 389 -17.30 26.65 7.85
C LYS A 389 -16.02 26.35 8.62
N ASP A 390 -16.02 26.70 9.90
CA ASP A 390 -14.89 26.46 10.78
C ASP A 390 -14.78 24.98 11.14
N VAL A 391 -15.90 24.25 11.30
CA VAL A 391 -15.89 22.79 11.51
C VAL A 391 -15.28 22.07 10.31
N ALA A 392 -15.69 22.38 9.07
CA ALA A 392 -15.08 21.80 7.88
C ALA A 392 -13.58 22.11 7.78
N ARG A 393 -13.20 23.35 8.08
CA ARG A 393 -11.81 23.80 8.11
C ARG A 393 -10.98 23.04 9.16
N LEU A 394 -11.49 22.92 10.38
CA LEU A 394 -10.81 22.23 11.48
C LEU A 394 -10.74 20.72 11.25
N THR A 395 -11.75 20.14 10.60
CA THR A 395 -11.75 18.72 10.22
C THR A 395 -10.66 18.43 9.20
N GLU A 396 -10.46 19.29 8.20
CA GLU A 396 -9.33 19.21 7.25
C GLU A 396 -7.98 19.34 7.96
N LEU A 397 -7.87 20.30 8.88
CA LEU A 397 -6.65 20.52 9.66
C LEU A 397 -6.31 19.28 10.48
N LEU A 398 -7.27 18.74 11.23
CA LEU A 398 -7.12 17.54 12.07
C LEU A 398 -6.55 16.33 11.30
N HIS A 399 -6.80 16.25 10.00
CA HIS A 399 -6.30 15.18 9.13
C HIS A 399 -5.07 15.61 8.32
N GLY A 400 -4.27 16.53 8.85
CA GLY A 400 -3.00 16.99 8.28
C GLY A 400 -3.13 17.84 7.02
N GLY A 401 -4.32 18.34 6.70
CA GLY A 401 -4.54 19.25 5.58
C GLY A 401 -3.95 20.66 5.83
N THR A 402 -4.08 21.53 4.83
CA THR A 402 -3.62 22.94 4.87
C THR A 402 -4.79 23.90 4.65
N PRO A 403 -5.76 23.96 5.58
CA PRO A 403 -6.96 24.75 5.38
C PRO A 403 -6.68 26.22 5.73
N SER A 404 -6.05 26.92 4.80
CA SER A 404 -5.75 28.35 4.95
C SER A 404 -6.99 29.16 5.35
N VAL A 405 -6.82 30.12 6.25
CA VAL A 405 -7.83 31.17 6.55
C VAL A 405 -8.22 31.99 5.31
N THR A 406 -7.37 31.99 4.28
CA THR A 406 -7.58 32.65 2.98
C THR A 406 -7.85 31.65 1.85
N ASP A 407 -8.29 30.43 2.17
CA ASP A 407 -8.63 29.42 1.18
C ASP A 407 -9.65 29.99 0.17
N VAL A 408 -9.14 30.29 -1.04
CA VAL A 408 -9.89 30.92 -2.12
C VAL A 408 -11.06 30.04 -2.54
N ARG A 409 -10.94 28.71 -2.45
CA ARG A 409 -12.04 27.78 -2.72
C ARG A 409 -13.19 28.06 -1.76
N ARG A 410 -12.91 28.06 -0.46
CA ARG A 410 -13.92 28.24 0.60
C ARG A 410 -14.48 29.65 0.66
N SER A 411 -13.68 30.66 0.34
CA SER A 411 -14.15 32.05 0.16
C SER A 411 -15.08 32.19 -1.04
N ASN A 412 -14.76 31.56 -2.17
CA ASN A 412 -15.60 31.65 -3.37
C ASN A 412 -16.86 30.77 -3.29
N ASN A 413 -16.84 29.76 -2.40
CA ASN A 413 -17.97 28.89 -2.10
C ASN A 413 -18.70 29.29 -0.81
N GLU A 414 -18.61 30.55 -0.37
CA GLU A 414 -19.21 31.03 0.89
C GLU A 414 -20.73 30.76 0.98
N TRP A 415 -21.41 30.61 -0.16
CA TRP A 415 -22.86 30.36 -0.21
C TRP A 415 -23.27 29.02 0.40
N THR A 416 -22.35 28.07 0.46
CA THR A 416 -22.54 26.80 1.18
C THR A 416 -22.88 27.08 2.65
N TYR A 417 -22.20 28.06 3.25
CA TYR A 417 -22.20 28.30 4.69
C TYR A 417 -23.03 29.52 5.09
N ASP A 418 -22.77 30.67 4.47
CA ASP A 418 -23.20 31.99 4.93
C ASP A 418 -24.38 32.57 4.11
N GLY A 419 -24.84 31.83 3.09
CA GLY A 419 -25.83 32.29 2.12
C GLY A 419 -25.26 33.33 1.15
N TRP A 420 -26.12 34.02 0.38
CA TRP A 420 -25.65 35.11 -0.49
C TRP A 420 -25.10 36.24 0.39
N GLY A 421 -23.76 36.38 0.42
CA GLY A 421 -23.04 37.33 1.24
C GLY A 421 -23.74 38.68 1.31
N THR A 422 -24.31 39.02 2.48
CA THR A 422 -24.85 40.35 2.81
C THR A 422 -25.88 41.00 1.85
N LYS A 423 -27.15 41.03 2.28
CA LYS A 423 -28.14 42.13 2.05
C LYS A 423 -28.18 42.76 0.65
N ILE A 424 -28.38 41.98 -0.41
CA ILE A 424 -28.95 42.57 -1.63
C ILE A 424 -30.42 42.91 -1.31
N LEU A 425 -30.70 44.21 -1.16
CA LEU A 425 -32.02 44.78 -0.90
C LEU A 425 -32.64 44.42 0.47
N GLY A 426 -31.84 44.01 1.46
CA GLY A 426 -32.33 43.66 2.81
C GLY A 426 -32.94 42.26 2.92
N LEU A 427 -32.76 41.41 1.91
CA LEU A 427 -33.08 39.99 1.99
C LEU A 427 -31.86 39.22 2.53
N ASN A 428 -32.12 38.25 3.41
CA ASN A 428 -31.13 37.31 3.93
C ASN A 428 -31.57 35.91 3.50
N PRO A 429 -31.26 35.48 2.26
CA PRO A 429 -31.64 34.15 1.82
C PRO A 429 -30.86 33.09 2.62
N PRO A 430 -31.49 31.94 2.92
CA PRO A 430 -30.83 30.86 3.65
C PRO A 430 -29.66 30.30 2.86
N SER A 431 -28.64 29.80 3.56
CA SER A 431 -27.49 29.11 2.97
C SER A 431 -27.91 27.80 2.32
N ASP A 432 -27.05 27.22 1.48
CA ASP A 432 -27.36 25.91 0.89
C ASP A 432 -27.35 24.80 1.95
N LEU A 433 -26.51 24.94 3.00
CA LEU A 433 -26.55 24.07 4.18
C LEU A 433 -27.87 24.19 4.94
N GLU A 434 -28.33 25.42 5.22
CA GLU A 434 -29.60 25.69 5.91
C GLU A 434 -30.76 25.03 5.15
N ARG A 435 -30.80 25.20 3.82
CA ARG A 435 -31.82 24.60 2.96
C ARG A 435 -31.80 23.07 2.97
N MET A 436 -30.61 22.46 3.00
CA MET A 436 -30.50 21.01 3.07
C MET A 436 -31.03 20.48 4.39
N ARG A 437 -30.64 21.10 5.49
CA ARG A 437 -31.08 20.69 6.83
C ARG A 437 -32.57 20.93 7.03
N ASP A 438 -33.11 22.04 6.53
CA ASP A 438 -34.55 22.30 6.49
C ASP A 438 -35.34 21.25 5.66
N SER A 439 -34.68 20.58 4.72
CA SER A 439 -35.27 19.45 3.97
C SER A 439 -35.18 18.10 4.69
N GLY A 440 -34.64 18.09 5.92
CA GLY A 440 -34.43 16.89 6.72
C GLY A 440 -33.14 16.13 6.40
N ALA A 441 -32.20 16.74 5.68
CA ALA A 441 -30.89 16.12 5.42
C ALA A 441 -30.00 16.17 6.68
N VAL A 442 -29.13 15.16 6.82
CA VAL A 442 -28.01 15.17 7.77
C VAL A 442 -26.74 15.46 7.00
N VAL A 443 -25.90 16.31 7.56
CA VAL A 443 -24.66 16.77 6.92
C VAL A 443 -23.49 16.54 7.87
N VAL A 444 -22.39 16.02 7.35
CA VAL A 444 -21.13 15.86 8.09
C VAL A 444 -20.01 16.67 7.43
N ALA A 445 -19.12 17.23 8.24
CA ALA A 445 -17.83 17.71 7.79
C ALA A 445 -16.89 16.54 7.50
N THR A 446 -16.19 16.60 6.38
CA THR A 446 -15.33 15.51 5.90
C THR A 446 -13.86 15.81 6.23
N PRO A 447 -13.03 14.75 6.36
CA PRO A 447 -11.58 14.87 6.42
C PRO A 447 -10.93 15.64 5.27
N GLU A 448 -11.63 15.83 4.15
CA GLU A 448 -11.18 16.60 2.98
C GLU A 448 -11.62 18.07 3.02
N GLY A 449 -12.13 18.55 4.14
CA GLY A 449 -12.50 19.97 4.30
C GLY A 449 -13.70 20.41 3.47
N THR A 450 -14.53 19.46 3.09
CA THR A 450 -15.82 19.61 2.42
C THR A 450 -16.93 19.05 3.31
N MET A 451 -18.16 18.98 2.79
CA MET A 451 -19.30 18.34 3.44
C MET A 451 -19.80 17.14 2.64
N LEU A 452 -20.35 16.17 3.36
CA LEU A 452 -21.11 15.05 2.82
C LEU A 452 -22.52 15.11 3.40
N ALA A 453 -23.55 15.08 2.55
CA ALA A 453 -24.94 15.18 2.94
C ALA A 453 -25.73 13.94 2.51
N ALA A 454 -26.51 13.39 3.46
CA ALA A 454 -27.54 12.40 3.18
C ALA A 454 -28.92 13.06 3.21
N PRO A 455 -29.66 13.08 2.09
CA PRO A 455 -31.00 13.65 2.05
C PRO A 455 -32.00 12.87 2.91
N GLY A 456 -32.95 13.58 3.52
CA GLY A 456 -34.08 12.96 4.21
C GLY A 456 -35.10 12.31 3.25
N PRO A 457 -36.21 11.76 3.79
CA PRO A 457 -37.19 11.01 3.00
C PRO A 457 -37.92 11.88 1.95
N ASP A 458 -38.08 13.17 2.24
CA ASP A 458 -38.67 14.16 1.33
C ASP A 458 -37.61 14.89 0.47
N GLY A 459 -36.46 14.24 0.26
CA GLY A 459 -35.27 14.78 -0.38
C GLY A 459 -35.56 15.71 -1.56
N SER A 460 -34.97 16.90 -1.50
CA SER A 460 -35.24 17.96 -2.48
C SER A 460 -34.87 17.52 -3.90
N PRO A 461 -35.80 17.52 -4.88
CA PRO A 461 -35.52 17.12 -6.26
C PRO A 461 -34.52 18.03 -6.97
N PHE A 462 -34.11 19.14 -6.33
CA PHE A 462 -33.08 20.04 -6.85
C PHE A 462 -31.66 19.47 -6.79
N PHE A 463 -31.43 18.44 -5.96
CA PHE A 463 -30.08 17.90 -5.69
C PHE A 463 -29.94 16.40 -5.98
N VAL A 464 -31.01 15.74 -6.42
CA VAL A 464 -31.05 14.29 -6.66
C VAL A 464 -31.07 14.03 -8.16
N GLY A 465 -29.89 13.82 -8.73
CA GLY A 465 -29.69 13.50 -10.14
C GLY A 465 -28.56 12.47 -10.32
N GLY A 466 -28.94 11.21 -10.52
CA GLY A 466 -28.10 10.19 -11.17
C GLY A 466 -27.11 9.43 -10.29
N SER A 467 -26.23 10.12 -9.55
CA SER A 467 -25.09 9.44 -8.87
C SER A 467 -24.55 10.14 -7.62
N GLY A 468 -25.07 11.32 -7.33
CA GLY A 468 -24.59 12.24 -6.31
C GLY A 468 -24.22 13.53 -7.02
N THR A 469 -24.13 14.65 -6.31
CA THR A 469 -23.67 15.89 -6.94
C THR A 469 -22.97 16.76 -5.91
N THR A 470 -21.73 17.14 -6.21
CA THR A 470 -21.09 18.23 -5.48
C THR A 470 -21.70 19.56 -5.88
N TRP A 471 -22.30 20.19 -4.88
CA TRP A 471 -22.81 21.53 -4.93
C TRP A 471 -21.95 22.42 -4.07
N MET A 472 -21.10 23.24 -4.70
CA MET A 472 -20.13 24.08 -4.00
C MET A 472 -19.17 23.24 -3.13
N GLU A 473 -19.23 23.31 -1.80
CA GLU A 473 -18.41 22.48 -0.92
C GLU A 473 -19.15 21.27 -0.33
N MET A 474 -20.35 20.98 -0.80
CA MET A 474 -21.19 19.91 -0.25
C MET A 474 -21.51 18.87 -1.30
N PHE A 475 -21.01 17.65 -1.11
CA PHE A 475 -21.42 16.49 -1.87
C PHE A 475 -22.71 15.91 -1.29
N VAL A 476 -23.69 15.69 -2.15
CA VAL A 476 -25.01 15.17 -1.76
C VAL A 476 -25.17 13.77 -2.31
N LEU A 477 -25.42 12.79 -1.43
CA LEU A 477 -25.70 11.42 -1.83
C LEU A 477 -26.99 11.35 -2.66
N ASN A 478 -26.97 10.58 -3.75
CA ASN A 478 -28.12 10.42 -4.63
C ASN A 478 -29.02 9.27 -4.17
N ASP A 479 -29.69 9.51 -3.05
CA ASP A 479 -30.80 8.71 -2.55
C ASP A 479 -31.66 9.57 -1.62
N SER A 480 -32.81 9.02 -1.21
CA SER A 480 -33.64 9.57 -0.15
C SER A 480 -33.66 8.57 1.00
N PHE A 481 -33.24 9.01 2.19
CA PHE A 481 -33.10 8.11 3.33
C PHE A 481 -34.19 8.36 4.37
N ASP A 482 -34.86 7.29 4.81
CA ASP A 482 -35.79 7.35 5.94
C ASP A 482 -35.06 7.76 7.24
N ASP A 483 -33.80 7.32 7.38
CA ASP A 483 -32.88 7.66 8.45
C ASP A 483 -31.53 8.10 7.83
N PRO A 484 -31.37 9.40 7.53
CA PRO A 484 -30.16 9.91 6.88
C PRO A 484 -28.91 9.81 7.77
N GLU A 485 -29.04 9.89 9.10
CA GLU A 485 -27.89 9.75 10.01
C GLU A 485 -27.37 8.32 10.02
N ASP A 486 -28.24 7.33 10.20
CA ASP A 486 -27.86 5.91 10.14
C ASP A 486 -27.26 5.55 8.77
N SER A 487 -27.77 6.17 7.71
CA SER A 487 -27.24 5.99 6.35
C SER A 487 -25.80 6.50 6.23
N LEU A 488 -25.51 7.73 6.70
CA LEU A 488 -24.14 8.26 6.73
C LEU A 488 -23.24 7.42 7.62
N ARG A 489 -23.72 6.98 8.79
CA ARG A 489 -22.96 6.14 9.71
C ARG A 489 -22.51 4.84 9.02
N ILE A 490 -23.41 4.14 8.34
CA ILE A 490 -23.08 2.92 7.61
C ILE A 490 -22.08 3.16 6.48
N ILE A 491 -22.26 4.22 5.69
CA ILE A 491 -21.39 4.58 4.55
C ILE A 491 -19.97 4.89 5.05
N ILE A 492 -19.86 5.72 6.09
CA ILE A 492 -18.58 6.16 6.65
C ILE A 492 -17.86 5.02 7.39
N GLU A 493 -18.54 4.29 8.27
CA GLU A 493 -17.94 3.19 9.05
C GLU A 493 -17.49 2.02 8.15
N ARG A 494 -18.03 1.91 6.94
CA ARG A 494 -17.56 0.95 5.92
C ARG A 494 -16.46 1.51 5.03
N GLY A 495 -16.27 2.83 4.99
CA GLY A 495 -15.35 3.47 4.05
C GLY A 495 -15.77 3.30 2.59
N SER A 496 -17.08 3.17 2.31
CA SER A 496 -17.62 2.92 0.97
C SER A 496 -18.75 3.89 0.66
N ARG A 497 -18.86 4.34 -0.61
CA ARG A 497 -19.88 5.31 -1.06
C ARG A 497 -21.32 4.83 -0.89
N SER A 498 -21.53 3.52 -0.72
CA SER A 498 -22.85 2.90 -0.70
C SER A 498 -22.99 1.96 0.49
N ARG A 499 -24.23 1.55 0.75
CA ARG A 499 -24.52 0.50 1.73
C ARG A 499 -24.16 -0.90 1.24
N ASP A 500 -23.73 -1.05 -0.02
CA ASP A 500 -23.33 -2.35 -0.57
C ASP A 500 -21.87 -2.68 -0.26
N PRO A 501 -21.50 -3.97 -0.08
CA PRO A 501 -20.14 -4.37 0.29
C PRO A 501 -19.08 -4.03 -0.77
N ASP A 502 -19.49 -3.90 -2.04
CA ASP A 502 -18.61 -3.72 -3.20
C ASP A 502 -18.61 -2.27 -3.71
N GLY A 503 -19.07 -1.31 -2.90
CA GLY A 503 -19.15 0.09 -3.32
C GLY A 503 -17.79 0.78 -3.34
N HIS A 504 -17.59 1.71 -4.29
CA HIS A 504 -16.37 2.52 -4.41
C HIS A 504 -15.90 3.14 -3.08
N PRO A 505 -14.57 3.24 -2.86
CA PRO A 505 -14.02 3.78 -1.62
C PRO A 505 -14.49 5.21 -1.35
N LEU A 506 -14.99 5.44 -0.15
CA LEU A 506 -15.48 6.76 0.24
C LEU A 506 -14.36 7.82 0.23
N ALA A 507 -13.15 7.45 0.61
CA ALA A 507 -12.02 8.40 0.62
C ALA A 507 -11.70 8.94 -0.77
N GLN A 508 -11.74 8.09 -1.81
CA GLN A 508 -11.50 8.50 -3.20
C GLN A 508 -12.63 9.37 -3.72
N LEU A 509 -13.88 8.97 -3.44
CA LEU A 509 -15.04 9.79 -3.77
C LEU A 509 -14.90 11.18 -3.13
N LEU A 510 -14.62 11.28 -1.84
CA LEU A 510 -14.49 12.58 -1.18
C LEU A 510 -13.36 13.45 -1.72
N LEU A 511 -12.26 12.83 -2.18
CA LEU A 511 -11.18 13.55 -2.85
C LEU A 511 -11.62 14.07 -4.23
N HIS A 512 -12.28 13.23 -5.03
CA HIS A 512 -12.92 13.62 -6.29
C HIS A 512 -13.89 14.78 -6.09
N GLU A 513 -14.75 14.70 -5.07
CA GLU A 513 -15.70 15.76 -4.75
C GLU A 513 -15.02 17.04 -4.23
N ARG A 514 -13.86 16.93 -3.55
CA ARG A 514 -13.03 18.09 -3.19
C ARG A 514 -12.49 18.80 -4.44
N LEU A 515 -12.11 18.07 -5.49
CA LEU A 515 -11.69 18.65 -6.76
C LEU A 515 -12.85 19.39 -7.44
N HIS A 516 -14.06 18.82 -7.43
CA HIS A 516 -15.25 19.54 -7.86
C HIS A 516 -15.51 20.80 -7.02
N ALA A 517 -15.33 20.75 -5.70
CA ALA A 517 -15.45 21.94 -4.86
C ALA A 517 -14.43 23.02 -5.23
N ALA A 518 -13.20 22.65 -5.61
CA ALA A 518 -12.19 23.56 -6.14
C ALA A 518 -12.61 24.18 -7.48
N GLN A 519 -13.20 23.37 -8.38
CA GLN A 519 -13.74 23.85 -9.66
C GLN A 519 -14.89 24.84 -9.43
N TRP A 520 -15.82 24.56 -8.52
CA TRP A 520 -16.85 25.50 -8.07
C TRP A 520 -16.24 26.79 -7.52
N GLY A 521 -15.20 26.69 -6.68
CA GLY A 521 -14.50 27.86 -6.16
C GLY A 521 -13.87 28.70 -7.27
N ARG A 522 -13.38 28.08 -8.35
CA ARG A 522 -12.77 28.78 -9.49
C ARG A 522 -13.78 29.45 -10.41
N TYR A 523 -14.91 28.80 -10.69
CA TYR A 523 -15.87 29.22 -11.72
C TYR A 523 -17.17 29.80 -11.15
N GLY A 524 -17.41 29.65 -9.84
CA GLY A 524 -18.66 30.01 -9.16
C GLY A 524 -19.88 29.34 -9.81
N GLN A 525 -21.02 30.01 -9.80
CA GLN A 525 -22.26 29.52 -10.44
C GLN A 525 -22.15 29.25 -11.95
N PHE A 526 -21.13 29.80 -12.62
CA PHE A 526 -20.90 29.47 -14.03
C PHE A 526 -20.41 28.03 -14.22
N PHE A 527 -19.87 27.38 -13.18
CA PHE A 527 -19.52 25.96 -13.23
C PHE A 527 -20.71 25.11 -13.63
N LYS A 528 -21.88 25.31 -13.01
CA LYS A 528 -23.12 24.58 -13.37
C LYS A 528 -23.46 24.67 -14.85
N TYR A 529 -23.35 25.87 -15.44
CA TYR A 529 -23.64 26.06 -16.86
C TYR A 529 -22.60 25.39 -17.73
N ARG A 530 -21.33 25.46 -17.34
CA ARG A 530 -20.22 24.85 -18.06
C ARG A 530 -20.30 23.32 -18.02
N TYR A 531 -20.46 22.76 -16.82
CA TYR A 531 -20.71 21.35 -16.58
C TYR A 531 -21.93 20.85 -17.37
N ILE A 532 -23.08 21.54 -17.34
CA ILE A 532 -24.26 21.14 -18.14
C ILE A 532 -24.04 21.30 -19.65
N ILE A 533 -23.33 22.33 -20.11
CA ILE A 533 -23.06 22.52 -21.54
C ILE A 533 -22.13 21.42 -22.05
N GLU A 534 -21.06 21.13 -21.32
CA GLU A 534 -20.07 20.12 -21.69
C GLU A 534 -20.68 18.71 -21.58
N SER A 535 -21.46 18.42 -20.53
CA SER A 535 -22.26 17.18 -20.43
C SER A 535 -23.41 17.10 -21.45
N GLY A 536 -23.91 18.23 -21.94
CA GLY A 536 -25.06 18.34 -22.83
C GLY A 536 -24.74 18.33 -24.33
N THR A 537 -23.51 18.71 -24.72
CA THR A 537 -23.07 18.69 -26.12
C THR A 537 -22.81 17.28 -26.68
N GLY A 538 -22.78 16.24 -25.84
CA GLY A 538 -22.66 14.84 -26.25
C GLY A 538 -24.00 14.07 -26.33
N GLY A 539 -25.17 14.72 -26.26
CA GLY A 539 -26.44 14.00 -26.17
C GLY A 539 -26.55 13.20 -24.86
N THR A 540 -27.51 12.28 -24.74
CA THR A 540 -27.67 11.40 -23.56
C THR A 540 -26.46 10.50 -23.29
N GLU A 541 -25.54 10.37 -24.25
CA GLU A 541 -24.24 9.70 -24.12
C GLU A 541 -23.17 10.60 -23.47
N GLY A 542 -23.19 11.91 -23.73
CA GLY A 542 -22.23 12.87 -23.14
C GLY A 542 -22.41 13.13 -21.64
N TYR A 543 -23.57 12.78 -21.07
CA TYR A 543 -23.81 12.87 -19.64
C TYR A 543 -23.11 11.74 -18.86
N LYS A 544 -22.67 10.68 -19.55
CA LYS A 544 -22.13 9.47 -18.93
C LYS A 544 -20.63 9.29 -19.13
N CYS A 545 -20.02 9.95 -20.11
CA CYS A 545 -18.61 9.75 -20.44
C CYS A 545 -17.81 11.05 -20.32
N GLY A 546 -17.06 11.16 -19.20
CA GLY A 546 -15.88 12.00 -19.03
C GLY A 546 -15.93 13.36 -19.73
N ASN A 547 -16.71 14.30 -19.20
CA ASN A 547 -16.46 15.70 -19.55
C ASN A 547 -15.10 16.12 -18.97
N ASP A 548 -14.50 17.20 -19.50
CA ASP A 548 -13.18 17.67 -19.06
C ASP A 548 -13.13 17.90 -17.53
N HIS A 549 -14.25 18.29 -16.92
CA HIS A 549 -14.34 18.54 -15.48
C HIS A 549 -14.34 17.27 -14.63
N GLU A 550 -15.00 16.21 -15.09
CA GLU A 550 -14.96 14.88 -14.48
C GLU A 550 -13.57 14.26 -14.63
N SER A 551 -12.92 14.47 -15.78
CA SER A 551 -11.55 14.01 -16.02
C SER A 551 -10.55 14.75 -15.14
N ASP A 552 -10.68 16.08 -15.02
CA ASP A 552 -9.92 16.93 -14.09
C ASP A 552 -10.18 16.56 -12.62
N ALA A 553 -11.34 15.98 -12.31
CA ALA A 553 -11.70 15.47 -10.98
C ALA A 553 -11.37 13.97 -10.80
N VAL A 554 -10.75 13.34 -11.81
CA VAL A 554 -10.45 11.90 -11.85
C VAL A 554 -11.73 11.06 -11.82
N PHE A 555 -12.40 10.98 -12.97
CA PHE A 555 -13.74 10.38 -13.15
C PHE A 555 -13.94 9.03 -12.45
N ASP A 556 -12.94 8.14 -12.55
CA ASP A 556 -13.01 6.79 -11.96
C ASP A 556 -13.13 6.82 -10.42
N TRP A 557 -12.71 7.90 -9.77
CA TRP A 557 -12.83 8.09 -8.32
C TRP A 557 -14.24 8.46 -7.87
N GLY A 558 -15.06 9.05 -8.75
CA GLY A 558 -16.47 9.33 -8.46
C GLY A 558 -17.31 8.05 -8.34
N GLY A 559 -16.74 6.92 -8.75
CA GLY A 559 -17.39 5.62 -8.76
C GLY A 559 -18.56 5.53 -9.74
N TYR A 560 -18.54 6.36 -10.77
CA TYR A 560 -19.53 6.32 -11.83
C TYR A 560 -19.30 5.08 -12.69
N GLU A 561 -20.37 4.41 -13.15
CA GLU A 561 -20.26 3.19 -13.96
C GLU A 561 -19.35 3.47 -15.18
N GLU A 562 -18.37 2.58 -15.41
CA GLU A 562 -17.53 2.63 -16.61
C GLU A 562 -18.41 2.72 -17.87
N CYS A 563 -18.02 3.60 -18.81
CA CYS A 563 -18.61 3.65 -20.12
C CYS A 563 -18.35 2.34 -20.87
N THR A 564 -19.26 1.38 -20.72
CA THR A 564 -19.27 0.20 -21.57
C THR A 564 -19.74 0.62 -22.96
N GLU A 565 -18.90 0.40 -23.99
CA GLU A 565 -19.18 0.74 -25.40
C GLU A 565 -20.37 -0.06 -26.01
N GLU A 566 -21.07 -0.89 -25.24
CA GLU A 566 -22.17 -1.72 -25.73
C GLU A 566 -23.55 -1.05 -25.59
N TRP A 567 -23.84 -0.01 -26.38
CA TRP A 567 -25.23 0.41 -26.67
C TRP A 567 -25.46 0.87 -28.11
#